data_AF-A0A378Q1Y2-F1
#
_entry.id   AF-A0A378Q1Y2-F1
#
_cell.length_a   1.000
_cell.length_b   1.000
_cell.length_c   1.000
_cell.angle_alpha   90.00
_cell.angle_beta   90.00
_cell.angle_gamma   90.00
#
_symmetry.space_group_name_H-M   'P 1'
#
loop_
_entity.id
_entity.type
_entity.pdbx_description
1 polymer ?
#
loop_
_entity_poly.entity_id
_entity_poly.type
_entity_poly.pdbx_seq_one_letter_code
_entity_poly.pdbx_strand_id
1 'polypeptide(L)'
;MPSQTVPPVTNTQPNQRGGLFAAFWRSARGEMVFLQNNPWDFAVMFWLPLLIVFLVWWTFSAGALVGVPVAVIDHSHTAQSTTLIRYIDATPEVDVVAELPDAAAAQRAIEQRKVYGVIEIPYDFADNLQGGRPTRLLLNVNAQFGTHSGMVQKGVRTAVGTFSAGAEIKRRIAQGEDTTTVRTSYSPIQTQSIGLFNTANNYQQFLSVTTMPALLHILSMVIGASVIGRELRDKTLGQWYASIGGDPAYPTLWRVMAGLNGKLIWAMLAYTLWGAVILTLDTRIYPVRLASLAVTYGIFLLFMMVSFWLGVIVTVGTFSYRQGLSFTGFISAPSFAFSGVTFPFIAMSPAAQRWANALPLTHYLRVQTPQIQMGAPPSYAISAAYGFMLAVAITLLLSAALTKKALLKPEKWGQR
;
A
#
# COMPACT_ATOMS: atom_id res chain seq x y z
N MET A 1 -62.16 31.69 28.92
CA MET A 1 -61.08 31.05 28.15
C MET A 1 -59.91 32.02 28.11
N PRO A 2 -58.76 31.70 28.73
CA PRO A 2 -57.67 32.66 28.86
C PRO A 2 -56.83 32.71 27.58
N SER A 3 -56.62 33.93 27.09
CA SER A 3 -55.73 34.29 25.99
C SER A 3 -54.28 33.98 26.35
N GLN A 4 -53.66 33.04 25.64
CA GLN A 4 -52.22 32.82 25.72
C GLN A 4 -51.50 33.88 24.87
N THR A 5 -50.96 34.87 25.54
CA THR A 5 -50.00 35.84 24.99
C THR A 5 -48.71 35.13 24.61
N VAL A 6 -48.37 35.16 23.32
CA VAL A 6 -47.08 34.72 22.77
C VAL A 6 -45.98 35.62 23.35
N PRO A 7 -44.91 35.06 23.97
CA PRO A 7 -43.78 35.89 24.42
C PRO A 7 -43.01 36.44 23.21
N PRO A 8 -42.47 37.67 23.29
CA PRO A 8 -41.84 38.32 22.16
C PRO A 8 -40.55 37.59 21.76
N VAL A 9 -40.34 37.50 20.44
CA VAL A 9 -39.09 37.03 19.83
C VAL A 9 -37.96 37.91 20.38
N THR A 10 -37.16 37.35 21.30
CA THR A 10 -35.94 37.99 21.76
C THR A 10 -35.00 38.14 20.58
N ASN A 11 -34.88 39.38 20.10
CA ASN A 11 -33.85 39.86 19.20
C ASN A 11 -32.47 39.40 19.74
N THR A 12 -31.93 38.32 19.18
CA THR A 12 -30.54 37.94 19.43
C THR A 12 -29.64 38.99 18.81
N GLN A 13 -28.86 39.64 19.67
CA GLN A 13 -28.01 40.80 19.39
C GLN A 13 -27.05 40.61 18.18
N PRO A 14 -26.64 41.71 17.50
CA PRO A 14 -25.80 41.67 16.28
C PRO A 14 -24.32 41.32 16.51
N ASN A 15 -23.92 40.82 17.69
CA ASN A 15 -22.52 40.80 18.13
C ASN A 15 -21.78 39.45 17.92
N GLN A 16 -22.32 38.53 17.10
CA GLN A 16 -21.74 37.19 16.91
C GLN A 16 -20.85 37.00 15.66
N ARG A 17 -20.32 38.08 15.06
CA ARG A 17 -19.28 37.99 14.03
C ARG A 17 -17.91 37.65 14.64
N GLY A 18 -17.81 36.51 15.30
CA GLY A 18 -16.54 36.01 15.86
C GLY A 18 -15.48 35.83 14.77
N GLY A 19 -14.20 36.04 15.14
CA GLY A 19 -13.05 35.88 14.24
C GLY A 19 -12.86 34.45 13.71
N LEU A 20 -11.89 34.27 12.81
CA LEU A 20 -11.64 32.98 12.13
C LEU A 20 -11.40 31.82 13.12
N PHE A 21 -10.71 32.08 14.23
CA PHE A 21 -10.50 31.10 15.29
C PHE A 21 -11.80 30.62 15.93
N ALA A 22 -12.76 31.53 16.17
CA ALA A 22 -14.07 31.17 16.68
C ALA A 22 -14.87 30.34 15.66
N ALA A 23 -14.77 30.66 14.37
CA ALA A 23 -15.40 29.87 13.31
C ALA A 23 -14.86 28.44 13.26
N PHE A 24 -13.53 28.28 13.35
CA PHE A 24 -12.88 26.97 13.44
C PHE A 24 -13.41 26.16 14.64
N TRP A 25 -13.37 26.72 15.85
CA TRP A 25 -13.75 25.99 17.06
C TRP A 25 -15.26 25.70 17.13
N ARG A 26 -16.11 26.59 16.60
CA ARG A 26 -17.55 26.33 16.48
C ARG A 26 -17.81 25.14 15.54
N SER A 27 -17.14 25.11 14.39
CA SER A 27 -17.24 23.98 13.45
C SER A 27 -16.75 22.67 14.10
N ALA A 28 -15.62 22.73 14.82
CA ALA A 28 -15.07 21.57 15.52
C ALA A 28 -16.01 21.04 16.62
N ARG A 29 -16.66 21.92 17.39
CA ARG A 29 -17.68 21.50 18.38
C ARG A 29 -18.88 20.87 17.71
N GLY A 30 -19.38 21.49 16.64
CA GLY A 30 -20.49 20.94 15.86
C GLY A 30 -20.17 19.53 15.35
N GLU A 31 -18.95 19.34 14.84
CA GLU A 31 -18.51 18.02 14.39
C GLU A 31 -18.40 17.00 15.52
N MET A 32 -17.81 17.37 16.66
CA MET A 32 -17.71 16.46 17.81
C MET A 32 -19.10 16.01 18.28
N VAL A 33 -20.05 16.94 18.40
CA VAL A 33 -21.44 16.63 18.76
C VAL A 33 -22.08 15.71 17.72
N PHE A 34 -21.83 15.93 16.44
CA PHE A 34 -22.30 15.03 15.38
C PHE A 34 -21.72 13.62 15.55
N LEU A 35 -20.41 13.49 15.72
CA LEU A 35 -19.74 12.18 15.85
C LEU A 35 -20.18 11.41 17.10
N GLN A 36 -20.46 12.09 18.22
CA GLN A 36 -20.99 11.47 19.43
C GLN A 36 -22.37 10.85 19.24
N ASN A 37 -23.18 11.44 18.36
CA ASN A 37 -24.53 10.96 18.06
C ASN A 37 -24.58 9.96 16.89
N ASN A 38 -23.49 9.83 16.12
CA ASN A 38 -23.41 8.98 14.93
C ASN A 38 -22.29 7.93 15.09
N PRO A 39 -22.60 6.77 15.68
CA PRO A 39 -21.57 5.77 16.02
C PRO A 39 -20.87 5.19 14.78
N TRP A 40 -21.54 5.17 13.63
CA TRP A 40 -20.95 4.71 12.38
C TRP A 40 -19.82 5.63 11.90
N ASP A 41 -20.06 6.95 11.82
CA ASP A 41 -19.04 7.93 11.43
C ASP A 41 -17.86 7.93 12.42
N PHE A 42 -18.13 7.79 13.72
CA PHE A 42 -17.10 7.63 14.73
C PHE A 42 -16.27 6.35 14.53
N ALA A 43 -16.93 5.22 14.21
CA ALA A 43 -16.26 3.96 13.94
C ALA A 43 -15.35 4.02 12.71
N VAL A 44 -15.76 4.71 11.64
CA VAL A 44 -14.92 4.93 10.45
C VAL A 44 -13.64 5.71 10.78
N MET A 45 -13.68 6.60 11.78
CA MET A 45 -12.54 7.42 12.19
C MET A 45 -11.54 6.66 13.09
N PHE A 46 -12.02 5.78 13.96
CA PHE A 46 -11.18 5.08 14.96
C PHE A 46 -11.16 3.56 14.78
N TRP A 47 -12.33 2.91 14.82
CA TRP A 47 -12.41 1.44 14.84
C TRP A 47 -12.04 0.78 13.52
N LEU A 48 -12.42 1.39 12.39
CA LEU A 48 -12.17 0.83 11.07
C LEU A 48 -10.67 0.85 10.70
N PRO A 49 -9.92 1.95 10.91
CA PRO A 49 -8.46 1.93 10.80
C PRO A 49 -7.80 0.87 11.69
N LEU A 50 -8.24 0.72 12.95
CA LEU A 50 -7.71 -0.31 13.86
C LEU A 50 -7.90 -1.72 13.28
N LEU A 51 -9.14 -2.03 12.86
CA LEU A 51 -9.48 -3.31 12.28
C LEU A 51 -8.65 -3.58 11.01
N ILE A 52 -8.50 -2.57 10.16
CA ILE A 52 -7.72 -2.69 8.92
C ILE A 52 -6.24 -2.93 9.22
N VAL A 53 -5.63 -2.15 10.12
CA VAL A 53 -4.23 -2.33 10.51
C VAL A 53 -4.02 -3.73 11.09
N PHE A 54 -4.95 -4.19 11.94
CA PHE A 54 -4.93 -5.53 12.50
C PHE A 54 -5.08 -6.61 11.42
N LEU A 55 -6.03 -6.49 10.51
CA LEU A 55 -6.27 -7.46 9.44
C LEU A 55 -5.09 -7.53 8.47
N VAL A 56 -4.50 -6.38 8.10
CA VAL A 56 -3.29 -6.35 7.28
C VAL A 56 -2.16 -7.04 8.04
N TRP A 57 -1.92 -6.66 9.30
CA TRP A 57 -0.88 -7.28 10.11
C TRP A 57 -1.07 -8.80 10.25
N TRP A 58 -2.29 -9.26 10.52
CA TRP A 58 -2.63 -10.69 10.64
C TRP A 58 -2.45 -11.40 9.32
N THR A 59 -3.04 -10.90 8.24
CA THR A 59 -2.97 -11.55 6.91
C THR A 59 -1.54 -11.83 6.52
N PHE A 60 -0.66 -10.92 6.90
CA PHE A 60 0.75 -11.04 6.61
C PHE A 60 1.57 -11.69 7.74
N SER A 61 1.03 -11.97 8.93
CA SER A 61 1.80 -12.52 10.06
C SER A 61 2.32 -13.94 9.86
N ALA A 62 1.88 -14.65 8.82
CA ALA A 62 2.32 -16.00 8.48
C ALA A 62 3.80 -16.08 8.01
N GLY A 63 4.50 -14.95 7.84
CA GLY A 63 5.93 -14.92 7.53
C GLY A 63 6.27 -15.14 6.04
N ALA A 64 7.56 -15.28 5.74
CA ALA A 64 8.05 -15.53 4.39
C ALA A 64 7.50 -16.85 3.83
N LEU A 65 7.05 -16.87 2.58
CA LEU A 65 6.59 -18.08 1.92
C LEU A 65 7.81 -19.01 1.72
N VAL A 66 7.81 -20.14 2.40
CA VAL A 66 8.86 -21.18 2.35
C VAL A 66 8.22 -22.50 1.93
N GLY A 67 9.01 -23.39 1.31
CA GLY A 67 8.54 -24.71 0.90
C GLY A 67 7.40 -24.65 -0.11
N VAL A 68 7.60 -23.97 -1.25
CA VAL A 68 6.60 -23.99 -2.32
C VAL A 68 6.49 -25.41 -2.88
N PRO A 69 5.29 -26.04 -2.87
CA PRO A 69 5.16 -27.42 -3.30
C PRO A 69 5.43 -27.54 -4.81
N VAL A 70 6.39 -28.39 -5.16
CA VAL A 70 6.74 -28.74 -6.53
C VAL A 70 6.69 -30.25 -6.73
N ALA A 71 6.58 -30.66 -7.99
CA ALA A 71 6.77 -32.05 -8.36
C ALA A 71 7.97 -32.23 -9.28
N VAL A 72 8.42 -33.48 -9.40
CA VAL A 72 9.48 -33.88 -10.33
C VAL A 72 8.97 -34.96 -11.26
N ILE A 73 9.35 -34.90 -12.53
CA ILE A 73 9.30 -36.03 -13.46
C ILE A 73 10.75 -36.47 -13.68
N ASP A 74 11.13 -37.62 -13.13
CA ASP A 74 12.47 -38.19 -13.31
C ASP A 74 12.46 -39.28 -14.38
N HIS A 75 12.81 -38.92 -15.62
CA HIS A 75 12.93 -39.92 -16.69
C HIS A 75 14.25 -40.73 -16.60
N SER A 76 15.23 -40.27 -15.81
CA SER A 76 16.54 -40.90 -15.72
C SER A 76 16.55 -42.06 -14.73
N HIS A 77 15.82 -41.94 -13.61
CA HIS A 77 15.76 -42.93 -12.53
C HIS A 77 17.16 -43.41 -12.06
N THR A 78 18.10 -42.48 -11.88
CA THR A 78 19.48 -42.78 -11.50
C THR A 78 19.86 -42.22 -10.13
N ALA A 79 20.95 -42.71 -9.54
CA ALA A 79 21.47 -42.15 -8.28
C ALA A 79 21.83 -40.66 -8.39
N GLN A 80 22.25 -40.21 -9.59
CA GLN A 80 22.55 -38.81 -9.89
C GLN A 80 21.26 -37.97 -9.90
N SER A 81 20.18 -38.43 -10.55
CA SER A 81 18.90 -37.71 -10.57
C SER A 81 18.28 -37.64 -9.17
N THR A 82 18.27 -38.76 -8.42
CA THR A 82 17.81 -38.76 -7.02
C THR A 82 18.61 -37.79 -6.14
N THR A 83 19.93 -37.69 -6.36
CA THR A 83 20.76 -36.72 -5.63
C THR A 83 20.39 -35.29 -5.97
N LEU A 84 20.19 -34.97 -7.26
CA LEU A 84 19.74 -33.65 -7.67
C LEU A 84 18.39 -33.28 -7.02
N ILE A 85 17.43 -34.22 -6.98
CA ILE A 85 16.13 -34.00 -6.34
C ILE A 85 16.31 -33.63 -4.86
N ARG A 86 17.17 -34.34 -4.12
CA ARG A 86 17.49 -34.00 -2.72
C ARG A 86 18.12 -32.62 -2.57
N TYR A 87 18.95 -32.19 -3.52
CA TYR A 87 19.52 -30.83 -3.50
C TYR A 87 18.43 -29.77 -3.70
N ILE A 88 17.44 -30.03 -4.55
CA ILE A 88 16.30 -29.12 -4.77
C ILE A 88 15.43 -29.07 -3.50
N ASP A 89 15.09 -30.22 -2.93
CA ASP A 89 14.27 -30.34 -1.72
C ASP A 89 14.95 -29.74 -0.48
N ALA A 90 16.28 -29.71 -0.45
CA ALA A 90 17.03 -29.07 0.62
C ALA A 90 17.03 -27.53 0.56
N THR A 91 16.49 -26.91 -0.50
CA THR A 91 16.40 -25.44 -0.59
C THR A 91 15.21 -24.91 0.21
N PRO A 92 15.34 -23.79 0.94
CA PRO A 92 14.23 -23.25 1.74
C PRO A 92 13.06 -22.75 0.90
N GLU A 93 13.29 -22.47 -0.40
CA GLU A 93 12.25 -21.97 -1.30
C GLU A 93 11.23 -23.04 -1.73
N VAL A 94 11.58 -24.33 -1.71
CA VAL A 94 10.85 -25.38 -2.45
C VAL A 94 10.66 -26.62 -1.59
N ASP A 95 9.53 -27.31 -1.75
CA ASP A 95 9.21 -28.59 -1.10
C ASP A 95 8.81 -29.61 -2.18
N VAL A 96 9.56 -30.71 -2.32
CA VAL A 96 9.30 -31.72 -3.35
C VAL A 96 8.26 -32.71 -2.83
N VAL A 97 6.99 -32.44 -3.14
CA VAL A 97 5.86 -33.17 -2.56
C VAL A 97 5.44 -34.42 -3.35
N ALA A 98 5.86 -34.54 -4.62
CA ALA A 98 5.46 -35.66 -5.47
C ALA A 98 6.43 -35.92 -6.63
N GLU A 99 6.54 -37.19 -6.99
CA GLU A 99 7.09 -37.63 -8.27
C GLU A 99 5.92 -37.97 -9.20
N LEU A 100 5.94 -37.43 -10.42
CA LEU A 100 4.87 -37.57 -11.40
C LEU A 100 5.32 -38.43 -12.58
N PRO A 101 4.43 -39.27 -13.13
CA PRO A 101 4.81 -40.22 -14.18
C PRO A 101 5.01 -39.56 -15.55
N ASP A 102 4.28 -38.49 -15.85
CA ASP A 102 4.27 -37.89 -17.18
C ASP A 102 3.87 -36.40 -17.19
N ALA A 103 4.07 -35.76 -18.33
CA ALA A 103 3.73 -34.36 -18.56
C ALA A 103 2.22 -34.06 -18.41
N ALA A 104 1.33 -35.03 -18.67
CA ALA A 104 -0.11 -34.85 -18.53
C ALA A 104 -0.54 -34.83 -17.04
N ALA A 105 0.09 -35.66 -16.20
CA ALA A 105 -0.05 -35.64 -14.76
C ALA A 105 0.50 -34.34 -14.18
N ALA A 106 1.64 -33.85 -14.67
CA ALA A 106 2.19 -32.54 -14.33
C ALA A 106 1.24 -31.40 -14.66
N GLN A 107 0.68 -31.38 -15.87
CA GLN A 107 -0.30 -30.37 -16.27
C GLN A 107 -1.51 -30.38 -15.34
N ARG A 108 -2.10 -31.55 -15.07
CA ARG A 108 -3.24 -31.68 -14.13
C ARG A 108 -2.87 -31.22 -12.71
N ALA A 109 -1.67 -31.53 -12.23
CA ALA A 109 -1.23 -31.14 -10.90
C ALA A 109 -1.07 -29.61 -10.77
N ILE A 110 -0.56 -28.95 -11.81
CA ILE A 110 -0.47 -27.49 -11.88
C ILE A 110 -1.88 -26.87 -11.97
N GLU A 111 -2.75 -27.39 -12.85
CA GLU A 111 -4.12 -26.88 -13.03
C GLU A 111 -4.98 -27.02 -11.76
N GLN A 112 -4.82 -28.13 -11.04
CA GLN A 112 -5.48 -28.39 -9.75
C GLN A 112 -4.83 -27.66 -8.57
N ARG A 113 -3.76 -26.88 -8.80
CA ARG A 113 -3.00 -26.17 -7.76
C ARG A 113 -2.46 -27.09 -6.65
N LYS A 114 -2.15 -28.34 -7.00
CA LYS A 114 -1.46 -29.27 -6.10
C LYS A 114 0.04 -28.95 -6.00
N VAL A 115 0.60 -28.43 -7.08
CA VAL A 115 2.00 -27.97 -7.17
C VAL A 115 2.07 -26.66 -7.95
N TYR A 116 3.09 -25.84 -7.67
CA TYR A 116 3.31 -24.54 -8.32
C TYR A 116 4.45 -24.58 -9.36
N GLY A 117 5.18 -25.69 -9.42
CA GLY A 117 6.18 -25.94 -10.43
C GLY A 117 6.43 -27.44 -10.62
N VAL A 118 6.93 -27.81 -11.80
CA VAL A 118 7.34 -29.17 -12.13
C VAL A 118 8.73 -29.14 -12.76
N ILE A 119 9.64 -29.92 -12.22
CA ILE A 119 11.00 -30.11 -12.75
C ILE A 119 11.03 -31.41 -13.55
N GLU A 120 11.51 -31.37 -14.79
CA GLU A 120 11.64 -32.55 -15.63
C GLU A 120 13.13 -32.83 -15.89
N ILE A 121 13.54 -34.06 -15.53
CA ILE A 121 14.90 -34.58 -15.68
C ILE A 121 14.90 -35.55 -16.87
N PRO A 122 15.73 -35.34 -17.91
CA PRO A 122 15.69 -36.15 -19.12
C PRO A 122 16.34 -37.53 -18.94
N TYR A 123 15.99 -38.49 -19.80
CA TYR A 123 16.52 -39.86 -19.80
C TYR A 123 18.06 -39.92 -19.84
N ASP A 124 18.68 -39.00 -20.58
CA ASP A 124 20.12 -38.95 -20.83
C ASP A 124 20.91 -38.16 -19.76
N PHE A 125 20.27 -37.81 -18.64
CA PHE A 125 20.86 -36.98 -17.59
C PHE A 125 22.16 -37.56 -17.02
N ALA A 126 22.14 -38.83 -16.59
CA ALA A 126 23.31 -39.47 -15.99
C ALA A 126 24.45 -39.68 -16.99
N ASP A 127 24.14 -40.12 -18.21
CA ASP A 127 25.11 -40.39 -19.27
C ASP A 127 25.81 -39.11 -19.72
N ASN A 128 25.05 -38.03 -19.89
CA ASN A 128 25.62 -36.73 -20.24
C ASN A 128 26.49 -36.18 -19.11
N LEU A 129 26.06 -36.30 -17.86
CA LEU A 129 26.83 -35.82 -16.71
C LEU A 129 28.16 -36.57 -16.56
N GLN A 130 28.17 -37.89 -16.76
CA GLN A 130 29.40 -38.69 -16.75
C GLN A 130 30.29 -38.39 -17.96
N GLY A 131 29.68 -38.23 -19.14
CA GLY A 131 30.38 -37.92 -20.39
C GLY A 131 30.88 -36.48 -20.51
N GLY A 132 30.65 -35.63 -19.51
CA GLY A 132 31.01 -34.20 -19.56
C GLY A 132 30.21 -33.40 -20.59
N ARG A 133 29.06 -33.91 -21.02
CA ARG A 133 28.16 -33.26 -21.99
C ARG A 133 27.10 -32.44 -21.24
N PRO A 134 26.67 -31.30 -21.79
CA PRO A 134 25.61 -30.51 -21.17
C PRO A 134 24.27 -31.26 -21.20
N THR A 135 23.59 -31.32 -20.06
CA THR A 135 22.20 -31.80 -19.93
C THR A 135 21.27 -30.61 -19.64
N ARG A 136 20.00 -30.72 -20.05
CA ARG A 136 19.00 -29.66 -19.88
C ARG A 136 17.92 -30.13 -18.91
N LEU A 137 17.70 -29.34 -17.86
CA LEU A 137 16.56 -29.51 -16.97
C LEU A 137 15.46 -28.55 -17.41
N LEU A 138 14.23 -29.04 -17.54
CA LEU A 138 13.08 -28.20 -17.84
C LEU A 138 12.36 -27.87 -16.53
N LEU A 139 12.13 -26.58 -16.28
CA LEU A 139 11.34 -26.10 -15.15
C LEU A 139 10.06 -25.45 -15.68
N ASN A 140 8.94 -26.12 -15.45
CA ASN A 140 7.62 -25.60 -15.77
C ASN A 140 7.03 -24.93 -14.53
N VAL A 141 6.71 -23.64 -14.64
CA VAL A 141 6.10 -22.86 -13.56
C VAL A 141 4.90 -22.07 -14.09
N ASN A 142 3.89 -21.89 -13.24
CA ASN A 142 2.76 -21.03 -13.60
C ASN A 142 3.12 -19.55 -13.37
N ALA A 143 3.38 -18.82 -14.45
CA ALA A 143 3.74 -17.40 -14.42
C ALA A 143 2.63 -16.48 -13.88
N GLN A 144 1.37 -16.94 -13.78
CA GLN A 144 0.29 -16.17 -13.13
C GLN A 144 0.57 -15.97 -11.63
N PHE A 145 1.31 -16.89 -11.02
CA PHE A 145 1.77 -16.79 -9.63
C PHE A 145 3.22 -16.31 -9.60
N GLY A 146 3.45 -15.03 -9.92
CA GLY A 146 4.79 -14.44 -10.01
C GLY A 146 5.67 -14.68 -8.79
N THR A 147 5.11 -14.58 -7.58
CA THR A 147 5.84 -14.83 -6.33
C THR A 147 6.27 -16.29 -6.18
N HIS A 148 5.36 -17.25 -6.41
CA HIS A 148 5.66 -18.69 -6.30
C HIS A 148 6.68 -19.10 -7.36
N SER A 149 6.43 -18.71 -8.61
CA SER A 149 7.30 -19.04 -9.74
C SER A 149 8.71 -18.44 -9.60
N GLY A 150 8.85 -17.23 -9.07
CA GLY A 150 10.14 -16.60 -8.77
C GLY A 150 10.95 -17.37 -7.71
N MET A 151 10.31 -17.84 -6.64
CA MET A 151 10.98 -18.63 -5.59
C MET A 151 11.38 -20.02 -6.08
N VAL A 152 10.49 -20.72 -6.78
CA VAL A 152 10.81 -22.04 -7.37
C VAL A 152 12.01 -21.90 -8.32
N GLN A 153 12.02 -20.89 -9.19
CA GLN A 153 13.16 -20.62 -10.07
C GLN A 153 14.44 -20.34 -9.30
N LYS A 154 14.38 -19.59 -8.20
CA LYS A 154 15.53 -19.29 -7.35
C LYS A 154 16.08 -20.57 -6.70
N GLY A 155 15.22 -21.34 -6.02
CA GLY A 155 15.60 -22.58 -5.33
C GLY A 155 16.20 -23.59 -6.30
N VAL A 156 15.51 -23.87 -7.42
CA VAL A 156 16.00 -24.81 -8.44
C VAL A 156 17.33 -24.34 -9.04
N ARG A 157 17.49 -23.06 -9.40
CA ARG A 157 18.77 -22.56 -9.96
C ARG A 157 19.92 -22.69 -8.95
N THR A 158 19.69 -22.39 -7.68
CA THR A 158 20.70 -22.53 -6.62
C THR A 158 21.09 -23.99 -6.41
N ALA A 159 20.11 -24.90 -6.33
CA ALA A 159 20.34 -26.32 -6.18
C ALA A 159 21.11 -26.92 -7.37
N VAL A 160 20.65 -26.63 -8.60
CA VAL A 160 21.27 -27.10 -9.85
C VAL A 160 22.70 -26.56 -9.96
N GLY A 161 22.92 -25.26 -9.70
CA GLY A 161 24.26 -24.68 -9.74
C GLY A 161 25.23 -25.35 -8.76
N THR A 162 24.77 -25.63 -7.53
CA THR A 162 25.57 -26.32 -6.51
C THR A 162 25.87 -27.77 -6.90
N PHE A 163 24.86 -28.49 -7.38
CA PHE A 163 24.99 -29.87 -7.84
C PHE A 163 25.94 -30.00 -9.03
N SER A 164 25.75 -29.17 -10.07
CA SER A 164 26.60 -29.15 -11.27
C SER A 164 28.06 -28.86 -10.93
N ALA A 165 28.32 -27.93 -10.00
CA ALA A 165 29.67 -27.64 -9.56
C ALA A 165 30.32 -28.83 -8.83
N GLY A 166 29.57 -29.50 -7.95
CA GLY A 166 30.04 -30.71 -7.28
C GLY A 166 30.29 -31.89 -8.22
N ALA A 167 29.45 -32.06 -9.24
CA ALA A 167 29.62 -33.08 -10.28
C ALA A 167 30.89 -32.85 -11.10
N GLU A 168 31.16 -31.61 -11.50
CA GLU A 168 32.37 -31.24 -12.26
C GLU A 168 33.66 -31.45 -11.44
N ILE A 169 33.65 -31.10 -10.14
CA ILE A 169 34.79 -31.38 -9.24
C ILE A 169 35.09 -32.88 -9.21
N LYS A 170 34.07 -33.72 -8.97
CA LYS A 170 34.23 -35.18 -8.90
C LYS A 170 34.78 -35.74 -10.21
N ARG A 171 34.31 -35.22 -11.35
CA ARG A 171 34.76 -35.64 -12.68
C ARG A 171 36.24 -35.31 -12.89
N ARG A 172 36.69 -34.09 -12.60
CA ARG A 172 38.10 -33.68 -12.75
C ARG A 172 39.05 -34.49 -11.88
N ILE A 173 38.65 -34.76 -10.64
CA ILE A 173 39.42 -35.63 -9.73
C ILE A 173 39.50 -37.05 -10.31
N ALA A 174 38.39 -37.59 -10.85
CA ALA A 174 38.40 -38.91 -11.49
C ALA A 174 39.25 -38.95 -12.77
N GLN A 175 39.50 -37.81 -13.41
CA GLN A 175 40.41 -37.67 -14.56
C GLN A 175 41.89 -37.50 -14.15
N GLY A 176 42.19 -37.51 -12.85
CA GLY A 176 43.55 -37.42 -12.32
C GLY A 176 44.04 -36.00 -12.01
N GLU A 177 43.17 -34.98 -12.08
CA GLU A 177 43.53 -33.65 -11.59
C GLU A 177 43.69 -33.64 -10.07
N ASP A 178 44.69 -32.91 -9.57
CA ASP A 178 44.93 -32.80 -8.13
C ASP A 178 43.75 -32.15 -7.39
N THR A 179 43.33 -32.79 -6.30
CA THR A 179 42.15 -32.41 -5.51
C THR A 179 42.23 -30.99 -4.94
N THR A 180 43.43 -30.52 -4.57
CA THR A 180 43.60 -29.16 -4.01
C THR A 180 43.50 -28.11 -5.09
N THR A 181 44.00 -28.42 -6.29
CA THR A 181 43.94 -27.57 -7.48
C THR A 181 42.52 -27.45 -8.04
N VAL A 182 41.75 -28.55 -8.08
CA VAL A 182 40.34 -28.53 -8.52
C VAL A 182 39.47 -27.73 -7.55
N ARG A 183 39.65 -27.92 -6.23
CA ARG A 183 38.86 -27.19 -5.22
C ARG A 183 39.09 -25.67 -5.23
N THR A 184 40.30 -25.24 -5.59
CA THR A 184 40.65 -23.81 -5.67
C THR A 184 40.26 -23.18 -7.01
N SER A 185 40.15 -23.96 -8.08
CA SER A 185 39.84 -23.47 -9.43
C SER A 185 38.39 -23.65 -9.89
N TYR A 186 37.58 -24.50 -9.24
CA TYR A 186 36.21 -24.78 -9.73
C TYR A 186 35.21 -23.64 -9.49
N SER A 187 35.45 -22.78 -8.51
CA SER A 187 34.58 -21.64 -8.18
C SER A 187 35.42 -20.43 -7.77
N PRO A 188 36.18 -19.83 -8.73
CA PRO A 188 36.92 -18.60 -8.46
C PRO A 188 35.97 -17.42 -8.18
N ILE A 189 34.72 -17.53 -8.60
CA ILE A 189 33.65 -16.56 -8.36
C ILE A 189 32.66 -17.18 -7.38
N GLN A 190 32.76 -16.77 -6.11
CA GLN A 190 31.76 -17.08 -5.10
C GLN A 190 30.62 -16.08 -5.21
N THR A 191 29.42 -16.56 -5.56
CA THR A 191 28.23 -15.71 -5.68
C THR A 191 27.54 -15.60 -4.32
N GLN A 192 27.77 -14.49 -3.62
CA GLN A 192 26.99 -14.15 -2.43
C GLN A 192 25.83 -13.24 -2.82
N SER A 193 24.61 -13.79 -2.86
CA SER A 193 23.40 -12.99 -3.09
C SER A 193 22.82 -12.55 -1.73
N ILE A 194 22.99 -11.26 -1.41
CA ILE A 194 22.36 -10.64 -0.24
C ILE A 194 21.18 -9.82 -0.75
N GLY A 195 19.97 -10.16 -0.32
CA GLY A 195 18.79 -9.32 -0.57
C GLY A 195 18.91 -8.00 0.18
N LEU A 196 19.17 -6.91 -0.53
CA LEU A 196 19.25 -5.58 0.09
C LEU A 196 17.85 -5.07 0.44
N PHE A 197 17.70 -4.51 1.65
CA PHE A 197 16.50 -3.81 2.13
C PHE A 197 15.24 -4.67 2.34
N ASN A 198 15.34 -5.99 2.08
CA ASN A 198 14.37 -7.01 2.48
C ASN A 198 15.11 -8.34 2.75
N THR A 199 16.00 -8.33 3.74
CA THR A 199 16.93 -9.44 4.05
C THR A 199 16.24 -10.75 4.43
N ALA A 200 14.97 -10.70 4.83
CA ALA A 200 14.19 -11.89 5.19
C ALA A 200 13.25 -12.38 4.05
N ASN A 201 13.26 -11.74 2.87
CA ASN A 201 12.23 -11.96 1.84
C ASN A 201 10.81 -11.93 2.43
N ASN A 202 10.62 -11.14 3.49
CA ASN A 202 9.40 -11.19 4.26
C ASN A 202 8.37 -10.31 3.57
N TYR A 203 7.59 -10.95 2.71
CA TYR A 203 6.47 -10.35 1.98
C TYR A 203 5.53 -9.56 2.93
N GLN A 204 5.44 -9.99 4.19
CA GLN A 204 4.74 -9.30 5.26
C GLN A 204 5.25 -7.89 5.49
N GLN A 205 6.56 -7.70 5.57
CA GLN A 205 7.15 -6.42 5.95
C GLN A 205 7.06 -5.44 4.79
N PHE A 206 7.26 -5.89 3.55
CA PHE A 206 7.19 -5.01 2.39
C PHE A 206 5.75 -4.51 2.11
N LEU A 207 4.77 -5.42 2.10
CA LEU A 207 3.40 -5.04 1.76
C LEU A 207 2.64 -4.43 2.92
N SER A 208 2.84 -4.88 4.17
CA SER A 208 2.11 -4.30 5.30
C SER A 208 2.43 -2.81 5.46
N VAL A 209 3.72 -2.46 5.37
CA VAL A 209 4.25 -1.10 5.57
C VAL A 209 3.72 -0.11 4.52
N THR A 210 3.53 -0.57 3.29
CA THR A 210 3.09 0.27 2.16
C THR A 210 1.56 0.24 1.95
N THR A 211 0.90 -0.85 2.32
CA THR A 211 -0.56 -1.01 2.23
C THR A 211 -1.30 -0.19 3.28
N MET A 212 -0.79 -0.10 4.51
CA MET A 212 -1.46 0.64 5.59
C MET A 212 -1.68 2.13 5.24
N PRO A 213 -0.68 2.90 4.76
CA PRO A 213 -0.90 4.27 4.30
C PRO A 213 -1.89 4.38 3.13
N ALA A 214 -1.93 3.39 2.24
CA ALA A 214 -2.88 3.36 1.13
C ALA A 214 -4.33 3.21 1.60
N LEU A 215 -4.56 2.38 2.62
CA LEU A 215 -5.89 2.21 3.19
C LEU A 215 -6.32 3.46 3.99
N LEU A 216 -5.42 4.08 4.75
CA LEU A 216 -5.70 5.37 5.40
C LEU A 216 -5.96 6.49 4.39
N HIS A 217 -5.31 6.47 3.23
CA HIS A 217 -5.61 7.39 2.14
C HIS A 217 -7.05 7.24 1.63
N ILE A 218 -7.51 6.00 1.41
CA ILE A 218 -8.89 5.74 1.01
C ILE A 218 -9.86 6.26 2.07
N LEU A 219 -9.64 5.90 3.34
CA LEU A 219 -10.56 6.29 4.42
C LEU A 219 -10.56 7.81 4.67
N SER A 220 -9.41 8.48 4.60
CA SER A 220 -9.33 9.94 4.75
C SER A 220 -10.06 10.66 3.62
N MET A 221 -9.96 10.19 2.38
CA MET A 221 -10.77 10.74 1.29
C MET A 221 -12.26 10.50 1.53
N VAL A 222 -12.67 9.30 2.00
CA VAL A 222 -14.08 9.00 2.32
C VAL A 222 -14.60 9.91 3.42
N ILE A 223 -13.83 10.16 4.48
CA ILE A 223 -14.19 11.09 5.54
C ILE A 223 -14.31 12.51 5.00
N GLY A 224 -13.34 12.97 4.20
CA GLY A 224 -13.38 14.27 3.53
C GLY A 224 -14.65 14.46 2.69
N ALA A 225 -15.02 13.44 1.92
CA ALA A 225 -16.25 13.42 1.15
C ALA A 225 -17.50 13.44 2.03
N SER A 226 -17.53 12.63 3.08
CA SER A 226 -18.69 12.46 3.97
C SER A 226 -18.99 13.72 4.77
N VAL A 227 -17.95 14.41 5.25
CA VAL A 227 -18.05 15.60 6.11
C VAL A 227 -18.84 16.74 5.47
N ILE A 228 -18.68 16.93 4.17
CA ILE A 228 -19.41 17.95 3.41
C ILE A 228 -20.57 17.35 2.61
N GLY A 229 -20.44 16.10 2.18
CA GLY A 229 -21.45 15.40 1.39
C GLY A 229 -22.77 15.25 2.14
N ARG A 230 -22.73 14.97 3.46
CA ARG A 230 -23.96 14.93 4.27
C ARG A 230 -24.69 16.27 4.30
N GLU A 231 -23.96 17.39 4.34
CA GLU A 231 -24.55 18.73 4.32
C GLU A 231 -25.21 19.07 2.99
N LEU A 232 -24.65 18.56 1.88
CA LEU A 232 -25.23 18.70 0.55
C LEU A 232 -26.47 17.81 0.39
N ARG A 233 -26.41 16.57 0.88
CA ARG A 233 -27.55 15.63 0.87
C ARG A 233 -28.73 16.17 1.67
N ASP A 234 -28.44 16.64 2.89
CA ASP A 234 -29.47 17.04 3.87
C ASP A 234 -29.86 18.53 3.73
N LYS A 235 -29.23 19.23 2.78
CA LYS A 235 -29.45 20.67 2.48
C LYS A 235 -29.19 21.59 3.68
N THR A 236 -28.23 21.22 4.52
CA THR A 236 -27.85 21.94 5.75
C THR A 236 -26.56 22.75 5.60
N LEU A 237 -25.91 22.75 4.43
CA LEU A 237 -24.64 23.46 4.22
C LEU A 237 -24.70 24.95 4.59
N GLY A 238 -25.82 25.63 4.28
CA GLY A 238 -26.04 27.03 4.67
C GLY A 238 -26.20 27.20 6.19
N GLN A 239 -26.89 26.28 6.85
CA GLN A 239 -27.06 26.27 8.31
C GLN A 239 -25.72 26.05 9.02
N TRP A 240 -24.90 25.12 8.51
CA TRP A 240 -23.54 24.92 8.99
C TRP A 240 -22.71 26.21 8.87
N TYR A 241 -22.73 26.89 7.73
CA TYR A 241 -21.99 28.14 7.55
C TYR A 241 -22.51 29.28 8.45
N ALA A 242 -23.82 29.34 8.70
CA ALA A 242 -24.42 30.26 9.66
C ALA A 242 -23.96 29.97 11.10
N SER A 243 -23.88 28.70 11.49
CA SER A 243 -23.45 28.28 12.85
C SER A 243 -22.02 28.74 13.20
N ILE A 244 -21.16 28.93 12.20
CA ILE A 244 -19.79 29.43 12.37
C ILE A 244 -19.70 30.97 12.27
N GLY A 245 -20.83 31.67 12.34
CA GLY A 245 -20.93 33.14 12.31
C GLY A 245 -20.76 33.75 10.92
N GLY A 246 -21.01 32.98 9.85
CA GLY A 246 -21.04 33.46 8.48
C GLY A 246 -22.46 33.80 8.01
N ASP A 247 -22.59 34.69 7.04
CA ASP A 247 -23.85 34.90 6.32
C ASP A 247 -23.85 34.05 5.04
N PRO A 248 -24.74 33.05 4.90
CA PRO A 248 -24.81 32.22 3.70
C PRO A 248 -25.03 32.99 2.39
N ALA A 249 -25.62 34.20 2.44
CA ALA A 249 -25.77 35.06 1.26
C ALA A 249 -24.43 35.68 0.83
N TYR A 250 -23.48 35.86 1.76
CA TYR A 250 -22.18 36.49 1.52
C TYR A 250 -21.02 35.63 2.08
N PRO A 251 -20.79 34.42 1.54
CA PRO A 251 -19.76 33.53 2.05
C PRO A 251 -18.34 34.07 1.76
N THR A 252 -17.50 34.08 2.79
CA THR A 252 -16.11 34.55 2.72
C THR A 252 -15.16 33.36 2.71
N LEU A 253 -14.16 33.40 1.82
CA LEU A 253 -13.26 32.27 1.59
C LEU A 253 -12.50 31.86 2.86
N TRP A 254 -11.99 32.81 3.65
CA TRP A 254 -11.19 32.51 4.84
C TRP A 254 -12.03 31.90 5.97
N ARG A 255 -13.30 32.30 6.09
CA ARG A 255 -14.23 31.72 7.08
C ARG A 255 -14.61 30.29 6.67
N VAL A 256 -14.79 30.03 5.39
CA VAL A 256 -14.98 28.66 4.87
C VAL A 256 -13.74 27.80 5.14
N MET A 257 -12.54 28.29 4.86
CA MET A 257 -11.29 27.57 5.18
C MET A 257 -11.20 27.23 6.67
N ALA A 258 -11.43 28.20 7.55
CA ALA A 258 -11.41 27.99 9.00
C ALA A 258 -12.48 26.97 9.45
N GLY A 259 -13.70 27.11 8.94
CA GLY A 259 -14.80 26.19 9.24
C GLY A 259 -14.53 24.77 8.77
N LEU A 260 -14.03 24.59 7.54
CA LEU A 260 -13.70 23.27 6.99
C LEU A 260 -12.58 22.59 7.78
N ASN A 261 -11.51 23.31 8.14
CA ASN A 261 -10.44 22.76 8.98
C ASN A 261 -10.98 22.38 10.36
N GLY A 262 -11.86 23.20 10.94
CA GLY A 262 -12.53 22.87 12.20
C GLY A 262 -13.39 21.62 12.09
N LYS A 263 -14.04 21.41 10.93
CA LYS A 263 -14.87 20.24 10.69
C LYS A 263 -14.06 18.95 10.52
N LEU A 264 -12.85 19.05 9.99
CA LEU A 264 -11.97 17.89 9.77
C LEU A 264 -10.98 17.64 10.92
N ILE A 265 -10.89 18.55 11.91
CA ILE A 265 -9.82 18.49 12.92
C ILE A 265 -9.79 17.17 13.70
N TRP A 266 -10.95 16.60 14.04
CA TRP A 266 -11.01 15.35 14.81
C TRP A 266 -10.51 14.16 13.98
N ALA A 267 -10.86 14.13 12.70
CA ALA A 267 -10.32 13.14 11.77
C ALA A 267 -8.83 13.34 11.56
N MET A 268 -8.35 14.57 11.39
CA MET A 268 -6.92 14.86 11.27
C MET A 268 -6.16 14.42 12.52
N LEU A 269 -6.66 14.68 13.72
CA LEU A 269 -6.05 14.24 14.99
C LEU A 269 -6.05 12.71 15.13
N ALA A 270 -7.14 12.04 14.79
CA ALA A 270 -7.20 10.58 14.80
C ALA A 270 -6.18 9.97 13.82
N TYR A 271 -6.01 10.56 12.64
CA TYR A 271 -5.08 10.04 11.63
C TYR A 271 -3.63 10.40 11.95
N THR A 272 -3.37 11.47 12.69
CA THR A 272 -2.07 11.74 13.33
C THR A 272 -1.67 10.58 14.24
N LEU A 273 -2.61 10.09 15.07
CA LEU A 273 -2.39 8.92 15.92
C LEU A 273 -2.15 7.65 15.09
N TRP A 274 -2.98 7.36 14.09
CA TRP A 274 -2.80 6.19 13.22
C TRP A 274 -1.47 6.20 12.47
N GLY A 275 -1.03 7.37 11.98
CA GLY A 275 0.28 7.53 11.38
C GLY A 275 1.41 7.20 12.34
N ALA A 276 1.31 7.64 13.59
CA ALA A 276 2.30 7.34 14.63
C ALA A 276 2.32 5.85 14.96
N VAL A 277 1.16 5.20 15.05
CA VAL A 277 1.03 3.74 15.27
C VAL A 277 1.74 2.98 14.14
N ILE A 278 1.41 3.28 12.88
CA ILE A 278 2.00 2.60 11.71
C ILE A 278 3.52 2.76 11.71
N LEU A 279 4.03 3.99 11.83
CA LEU A 279 5.47 4.24 11.79
C LEU A 279 6.21 3.63 13.00
N THR A 280 5.55 3.48 14.15
CA THR A 280 6.12 2.76 15.30
C THR A 280 6.17 1.26 15.07
N LEU A 281 5.22 0.69 14.33
CA LEU A 281 5.31 -0.71 13.91
C LEU A 281 6.46 -0.89 12.92
N ASP A 282 6.68 0.06 12.01
CA ASP A 282 7.76 0.02 11.03
C ASP A 282 9.16 0.06 11.71
N THR A 283 9.34 0.83 12.78
CA THR A 283 10.63 0.94 13.49
C THR A 283 10.99 -0.31 14.29
N ARG A 284 10.01 -1.18 14.58
CA ARG A 284 10.29 -2.51 15.17
C ARG A 284 10.88 -3.48 14.15
N ILE A 285 10.72 -3.17 12.86
CA ILE A 285 11.16 -4.00 11.75
C ILE A 285 12.52 -3.52 11.23
N TYR A 286 12.67 -2.20 11.05
CA TYR A 286 13.86 -1.60 10.46
C TYR A 286 14.55 -0.66 11.46
N PRO A 287 15.89 -0.64 11.51
CA PRO A 287 16.62 0.37 12.27
C PRO A 287 16.52 1.73 11.54
N VAL A 288 15.59 2.57 11.97
CA VAL A 288 15.32 3.87 11.33
C VAL A 288 15.97 5.02 12.12
N ARG A 289 16.59 5.97 11.41
CA ARG A 289 17.09 7.22 12.00
C ARG A 289 15.91 8.09 12.44
N LEU A 290 15.94 8.60 13.68
CA LEU A 290 14.86 9.45 14.22
C LEU A 290 14.52 10.65 13.32
N ALA A 291 15.53 11.28 12.71
CA ALA A 291 15.31 12.38 11.78
C ALA A 291 14.56 11.97 10.51
N SER A 292 14.86 10.78 9.95
CA SER A 292 14.15 10.25 8.79
C SER A 292 12.71 9.87 9.16
N LEU A 293 12.51 9.28 10.34
CA LEU A 293 11.19 8.97 10.88
C LEU A 293 10.33 10.24 11.04
N ALA A 294 10.89 11.29 11.63
CA ALA A 294 10.19 12.55 11.85
C ALA A 294 9.80 13.24 10.54
N VAL A 295 10.68 13.25 9.53
CA VAL A 295 10.38 13.82 8.21
C VAL A 295 9.32 12.98 7.48
N THR A 296 9.44 11.64 7.49
CA THR A 296 8.42 10.75 6.93
C THR A 296 7.07 10.98 7.60
N TYR A 297 7.03 11.13 8.93
CA TYR A 297 5.80 11.41 9.66
C TYR A 297 5.20 12.77 9.32
N GLY A 298 6.02 13.83 9.25
CA GLY A 298 5.56 15.15 8.83
C GLY A 298 4.94 15.13 7.43
N ILE A 299 5.57 14.43 6.48
CA ILE A 299 5.04 14.26 5.13
C ILE A 299 3.78 13.39 5.12
N PHE A 300 3.69 12.36 5.97
CA PHE A 300 2.46 11.58 6.16
C PHE A 300 1.29 12.47 6.59
N LEU A 301 1.51 13.40 7.53
CA LEU A 301 0.45 14.33 7.95
C LEU A 301 0.00 15.23 6.80
N LEU A 302 0.93 15.78 6.02
CA LEU A 302 0.60 16.58 4.84
C LEU A 302 -0.16 15.74 3.79
N PHE A 303 0.25 14.48 3.60
CA PHE A 303 -0.44 13.53 2.72
C PHE A 303 -1.87 13.26 3.18
N MET A 304 -2.10 13.04 4.48
CA MET A 304 -3.44 12.89 5.02
C MET A 304 -4.28 14.15 4.82
N MET A 305 -3.72 15.34 5.04
CA MET A 305 -4.42 16.61 4.76
C MET A 305 -4.84 16.71 3.30
N VAL A 306 -3.94 16.46 2.35
CA VAL A 306 -4.27 16.42 0.91
C VAL A 306 -5.41 15.45 0.64
N SER A 307 -5.37 14.27 1.24
CA SER A 307 -6.39 13.22 1.05
C SER A 307 -7.77 13.67 1.56
N PHE A 308 -7.86 14.22 2.77
CA PHE A 308 -9.11 14.80 3.27
C PHE A 308 -9.65 15.90 2.33
N TRP A 309 -8.78 16.80 1.87
CA TRP A 309 -9.20 17.89 0.97
C TRP A 309 -9.64 17.40 -0.40
N LEU A 310 -8.99 16.37 -0.96
CA LEU A 310 -9.42 15.75 -2.22
C LEU A 310 -10.83 15.16 -2.10
N GLY A 311 -11.15 14.51 -0.98
CA GLY A 311 -12.51 14.04 -0.69
C GLY A 311 -13.55 15.16 -0.68
N VAL A 312 -13.22 16.30 -0.05
CA VAL A 312 -14.07 17.50 -0.07
C VAL A 312 -14.22 18.04 -1.50
N ILE A 313 -13.12 18.16 -2.25
CA ILE A 313 -13.10 18.71 -3.61
C ILE A 313 -14.03 17.93 -4.54
N VAL A 314 -13.91 16.60 -4.58
CA VAL A 314 -14.73 15.78 -5.50
C VAL A 314 -16.21 15.79 -5.14
N THR A 315 -16.53 15.94 -3.85
CA THR A 315 -17.91 15.95 -3.37
C THR A 315 -18.59 17.29 -3.61
N VAL A 316 -17.90 18.38 -3.30
CA VAL A 316 -18.43 19.73 -3.52
C VAL A 316 -18.41 20.09 -5.00
N GLY A 317 -17.41 19.63 -5.74
CA GLY A 317 -17.32 19.82 -7.19
C GLY A 317 -18.49 19.21 -7.96
N THR A 318 -19.02 18.10 -7.46
CA THR A 318 -20.20 17.40 -8.04
C THR A 318 -21.53 17.83 -7.42
N PHE A 319 -21.51 18.62 -6.35
CA PHE A 319 -22.69 18.98 -5.56
C PHE A 319 -23.49 17.76 -5.03
N SER A 320 -22.89 16.57 -5.02
CA SER A 320 -23.58 15.31 -4.79
C SER A 320 -22.76 14.39 -3.91
N TYR A 321 -23.32 13.97 -2.77
CA TYR A 321 -22.63 13.07 -1.85
C TYR A 321 -22.29 11.73 -2.51
N ARG A 322 -23.25 11.16 -3.26
CA ARG A 322 -23.07 9.87 -3.92
C ARG A 322 -21.97 9.93 -4.98
N GLN A 323 -21.96 10.96 -5.84
CA GLN A 323 -20.92 11.10 -6.86
C GLN A 323 -19.55 11.39 -6.22
N GLY A 324 -19.51 12.20 -5.15
CA GLY A 324 -18.29 12.45 -4.38
C GLY A 324 -17.64 11.18 -3.83
N LEU A 325 -18.45 10.26 -3.28
CA LEU A 325 -17.96 8.94 -2.84
C LEU A 325 -17.47 8.08 -4.02
N SER A 326 -18.17 8.10 -5.17
CA SER A 326 -17.72 7.39 -6.37
C SER A 326 -16.37 7.90 -6.88
N PHE A 327 -16.18 9.21 -6.97
CA PHE A 327 -14.91 9.81 -7.39
C PHE A 327 -13.80 9.57 -6.38
N THR A 328 -14.13 9.57 -5.08
CA THR A 328 -13.19 9.16 -4.04
C THR A 328 -12.67 7.76 -4.31
N GLY A 329 -13.56 6.77 -4.48
CA GLY A 329 -13.17 5.41 -4.83
C GLY A 329 -12.36 5.32 -6.13
N PHE A 330 -12.76 6.05 -7.16
CA PHE A 330 -12.06 6.08 -8.45
C PHE A 330 -10.61 6.58 -8.35
N ILE A 331 -10.33 7.54 -7.46
CA ILE A 331 -8.98 8.07 -7.24
C ILE A 331 -8.19 7.18 -6.28
N SER A 332 -8.78 6.85 -5.13
CA SER A 332 -8.05 6.24 -4.03
C SER A 332 -7.83 4.73 -4.20
N ALA A 333 -8.79 4.00 -4.79
CA ALA A 333 -8.69 2.54 -4.95
C ALA A 333 -7.52 2.10 -5.87
N PRO A 334 -7.32 2.68 -7.07
CA PRO A 334 -6.19 2.30 -7.92
C PRO A 334 -4.85 2.87 -7.40
N SER A 335 -4.86 3.81 -6.45
CA SER A 335 -3.64 4.50 -6.02
C SER A 335 -2.52 3.55 -5.59
N PHE A 336 -2.84 2.47 -4.87
CA PHE A 336 -1.82 1.52 -4.44
C PHE A 336 -1.22 0.75 -5.63
N ALA A 337 -2.06 0.26 -6.55
CA ALA A 337 -1.63 -0.51 -7.71
C ALA A 337 -0.71 0.29 -8.64
N PHE A 338 -0.92 1.61 -8.74
CA PHE A 338 -0.13 2.52 -9.56
C PHE A 338 1.00 3.22 -8.79
N SER A 339 1.17 2.97 -7.49
CA SER A 339 2.16 3.67 -6.66
C SER A 339 3.63 3.33 -7.00
N GLY A 340 3.87 2.25 -7.75
CA GLY A 340 5.21 1.74 -8.02
C GLY A 340 5.65 0.60 -7.09
N VAL A 341 4.85 0.27 -6.06
CA VAL A 341 5.15 -0.79 -5.08
C VAL A 341 4.82 -2.18 -5.62
N THR A 342 3.61 -2.39 -6.13
CA THR A 342 3.16 -3.71 -6.63
C THR A 342 3.61 -3.97 -8.07
N PHE A 343 3.84 -2.91 -8.84
CA PHE A 343 4.31 -2.96 -10.21
C PHE A 343 5.35 -1.86 -10.42
N PRO A 344 6.56 -2.16 -10.94
CA PRO A 344 7.63 -1.18 -11.04
C PRO A 344 7.21 0.04 -11.89
N PHE A 345 7.41 1.25 -11.35
CA PHE A 345 7.04 2.50 -12.04
C PHE A 345 7.71 2.63 -13.42
N ILE A 346 8.98 2.21 -13.54
CA ILE A 346 9.73 2.26 -14.80
C ILE A 346 9.20 1.30 -15.87
N ALA A 347 8.46 0.27 -15.48
CA ALA A 347 7.86 -0.71 -16.38
C ALA A 347 6.43 -0.32 -16.81
N MET A 348 5.86 0.74 -16.23
CA MET A 348 4.52 1.22 -16.58
C MET A 348 4.51 1.90 -17.94
N SER A 349 3.40 1.78 -18.68
CA SER A 349 3.18 2.57 -19.89
C SER A 349 3.18 4.08 -19.57
N PRO A 350 3.44 4.97 -20.54
CA PRO A 350 3.45 6.41 -20.29
C PRO A 350 2.13 6.95 -19.72
N ALA A 351 1.00 6.37 -20.11
CA ALA A 351 -0.31 6.74 -19.56
C ALA A 351 -0.44 6.36 -18.08
N ALA A 352 0.00 5.15 -17.71
CA ALA A 352 0.01 4.68 -16.33
C ALA A 352 0.96 5.49 -15.45
N GLN A 353 2.14 5.88 -15.97
CA GLN A 353 3.08 6.75 -15.25
C GLN A 353 2.49 8.14 -14.96
N ARG A 354 1.76 8.73 -15.92
CA ARG A 354 1.07 10.01 -15.71
C ARG A 354 -0.02 9.90 -14.66
N TRP A 355 -0.81 8.82 -14.70
CA TRP A 355 -1.82 8.55 -13.68
C TRP A 355 -1.18 8.40 -12.29
N ALA A 356 -0.17 7.55 -12.16
CA ALA A 356 0.59 7.35 -10.94
C ALA A 356 1.15 8.67 -10.37
N ASN A 357 1.76 9.52 -11.21
CA ASN A 357 2.31 10.81 -10.79
C ASN A 357 1.25 11.83 -10.36
N ALA A 358 -0.03 11.66 -10.72
CA ALA A 358 -1.12 12.50 -10.25
C ALA A 358 -1.60 12.12 -8.83
N LEU A 359 -1.27 10.91 -8.36
CA LEU A 359 -1.78 10.38 -7.11
C LEU A 359 -0.85 10.74 -5.94
N PRO A 360 -1.37 11.30 -4.83
CA PRO A 360 -0.54 11.70 -3.70
C PRO A 360 0.15 10.51 -3.01
N LEU A 361 -0.49 9.34 -3.00
CA LEU A 361 0.08 8.13 -2.42
C LEU A 361 1.42 7.73 -3.08
N THR A 362 1.53 7.88 -4.40
CA THR A 362 2.77 7.58 -5.16
C THR A 362 3.95 8.38 -4.62
N HIS A 363 3.74 9.67 -4.36
CA HIS A 363 4.80 10.55 -3.88
C HIS A 363 5.14 10.30 -2.41
N TYR A 364 4.15 9.95 -1.59
CA TYR A 364 4.39 9.55 -0.20
C TYR A 364 5.22 8.26 -0.11
N LEU A 365 4.86 7.22 -0.87
CA LEU A 365 5.57 5.94 -0.86
C LEU A 365 7.00 6.04 -1.43
N ARG A 366 7.24 6.99 -2.35
CA ARG A 366 8.59 7.36 -2.81
C ARG A 366 9.46 7.98 -1.70
N VAL A 367 8.89 8.46 -0.60
CA VAL A 367 9.64 8.94 0.57
C VAL A 367 9.74 7.86 1.64
N GLN A 368 8.61 7.27 2.02
CA GLN A 368 8.55 6.29 3.11
C GLN A 368 9.47 5.11 2.84
N THR A 369 9.41 4.50 1.66
CA THR A 369 10.19 3.29 1.36
C THR A 369 11.70 3.56 1.44
N PRO A 370 12.27 4.59 0.77
CA PRO A 370 13.69 4.88 0.93
C PRO A 370 14.11 5.25 2.35
N GLN A 371 13.31 6.04 3.08
CA GLN A 371 13.69 6.51 4.42
C GLN A 371 13.57 5.43 5.50
N ILE A 372 12.51 4.62 5.46
CA ILE A 372 12.21 3.60 6.45
C ILE A 372 12.95 2.29 6.13
N GLN A 373 12.91 1.81 4.89
CA GLN A 373 13.44 0.50 4.53
C GLN A 373 14.87 0.56 3.97
N MET A 374 15.23 1.64 3.26
CA MET A 374 16.53 1.76 2.61
C MET A 374 17.56 2.62 3.37
N GLY A 375 17.16 3.21 4.51
CA GLY A 375 18.04 4.05 5.33
C GLY A 375 18.45 5.37 4.68
N ALA A 376 17.65 5.88 3.73
CA ALA A 376 17.93 7.14 3.06
C ALA A 376 17.97 8.33 4.04
N PRO A 377 18.84 9.32 3.80
CA PRO A 377 18.96 10.48 4.67
C PRO A 377 17.68 11.36 4.63
N PRO A 378 17.44 12.17 5.68
CA PRO A 378 16.30 13.10 5.72
C PRO A 378 16.24 14.06 4.53
N SER A 379 17.41 14.45 4.01
CA SER A 379 17.55 15.35 2.86
C SER A 379 16.91 14.82 1.58
N TYR A 380 16.77 13.51 1.43
CA TYR A 380 16.12 12.88 0.29
C TYR A 380 14.65 13.32 0.13
N ALA A 381 13.97 13.62 1.24
CA ALA A 381 12.55 13.93 1.24
C ALA A 381 12.23 15.43 1.08
N ILE A 382 13.24 16.30 0.91
CA ILE A 382 13.04 17.76 0.86
C ILE A 382 12.13 18.16 -0.31
N SER A 383 12.36 17.60 -1.51
CA SER A 383 11.55 17.90 -2.69
C SER A 383 10.09 17.48 -2.50
N ALA A 384 9.88 16.29 -1.94
CA ALA A 384 8.54 15.79 -1.62
C ALA A 384 7.86 16.64 -0.53
N ALA A 385 8.59 17.10 0.49
CA ALA A 385 8.06 17.97 1.53
C ALA A 385 7.50 19.28 0.93
N TYR A 386 8.27 19.96 0.08
CA TYR A 386 7.78 21.15 -0.62
C TYR A 386 6.59 20.85 -1.55
N GLY A 387 6.65 19.72 -2.27
CA GLY A 387 5.54 19.28 -3.12
C GLY A 387 4.25 19.06 -2.33
N PHE A 388 4.33 18.42 -1.17
CA PHE A 388 3.18 18.21 -0.29
C PHE A 388 2.70 19.49 0.38
N MET A 389 3.58 20.40 0.81
CA MET A 389 3.18 21.71 1.32
C MET A 389 2.41 22.51 0.28
N LEU A 390 2.90 22.53 -0.97
CA LEU A 390 2.21 23.17 -2.09
C LEU A 390 0.87 22.48 -2.38
N ALA A 391 0.83 21.15 -2.39
CA ALA A 391 -0.41 20.39 -2.59
C ALA A 391 -1.45 20.68 -1.50
N VAL A 392 -1.04 20.78 -0.23
CA VAL A 392 -1.93 21.18 0.88
C VAL A 392 -2.49 22.58 0.64
N ALA A 393 -1.64 23.55 0.29
CA ALA A 393 -2.09 24.91 0.01
C ALA A 393 -3.11 24.96 -1.14
N ILE A 394 -2.82 24.29 -2.26
CA ILE A 394 -3.69 24.23 -3.44
C ILE A 394 -5.01 23.54 -3.11
N THR A 395 -4.97 22.36 -2.49
CA THR A 395 -6.19 21.58 -2.20
C THR A 395 -7.06 22.23 -1.14
N LEU A 396 -6.47 22.89 -0.14
CA LEU A 396 -7.22 23.69 0.83
C LEU A 396 -7.89 24.90 0.17
N LEU A 397 -7.18 25.65 -0.68
CA LEU A 397 -7.76 26.78 -1.40
C LEU A 397 -8.88 26.34 -2.34
N LEU A 398 -8.68 25.24 -3.08
CA LEU A 398 -9.66 24.70 -4.00
C LEU A 398 -10.90 24.19 -3.28
N SER A 399 -10.73 23.41 -2.19
CA SER A 399 -11.85 22.92 -1.38
C SER A 399 -12.68 24.07 -0.80
N ALA A 400 -12.05 25.13 -0.31
CA ALA A 400 -12.75 26.29 0.21
C ALA A 400 -13.44 27.11 -0.90
N ALA A 401 -12.79 27.28 -2.06
CA ALA A 401 -13.37 28.01 -3.20
C ALA A 401 -14.59 27.29 -3.76
N LEU A 402 -14.52 25.96 -3.90
CA LEU A 402 -15.65 25.13 -4.32
C LEU A 402 -16.76 25.13 -3.28
N THR A 403 -16.43 25.08 -1.98
CA THR A 403 -17.45 25.12 -0.90
C THR A 403 -18.15 26.47 -0.86
N LYS A 404 -17.41 27.57 -1.06
CA LYS A 404 -18.00 28.90 -1.24
C LYS A 404 -18.94 28.94 -2.44
N LYS A 405 -18.54 28.36 -3.58
CA LYS A 405 -19.40 28.25 -4.78
C LYS A 405 -20.65 27.42 -4.51
N ALA A 406 -20.55 26.36 -3.70
CA ALA A 406 -21.69 25.54 -3.31
C ALA A 406 -22.66 26.27 -2.38
N LEU A 407 -22.17 27.08 -1.44
CA LEU A 407 -23.00 27.94 -0.60
C LEU A 407 -23.85 28.93 -1.40
N LEU A 408 -23.30 29.47 -2.49
CA LEU A 408 -23.99 30.39 -3.39
C LEU A 408 -24.99 29.72 -4.34
N LYS A 409 -25.03 28.38 -4.38
CA LYS A 409 -25.85 27.60 -5.32
C LYS A 409 -26.65 26.51 -4.61
N PRO A 410 -27.54 26.85 -3.66
CA PRO A 410 -28.33 25.88 -2.91
C PRO A 410 -29.25 25.03 -3.79
N GLU A 411 -29.67 25.55 -4.95
CA GLU A 411 -30.49 24.84 -5.94
C GLU A 411 -29.79 23.62 -6.55
N LYS A 412 -28.46 23.53 -6.42
CA LYS A 412 -27.67 22.41 -6.96
C LYS A 412 -27.38 21.31 -5.95
N TRP A 413 -27.72 21.49 -4.68
CA TRP A 413 -27.39 20.50 -3.65
C TRP A 413 -28.14 19.18 -3.87
N GLY A 414 -27.39 18.08 -3.89
CA GLY A 414 -27.95 16.74 -4.08
C GLY A 414 -28.35 16.43 -5.52
N GLN A 415 -27.77 17.12 -6.52
CA GLN A 415 -27.96 16.77 -7.92
C GLN A 415 -27.59 15.29 -8.17
N ARG A 416 -28.45 14.60 -8.93
CA ARG A 416 -28.34 13.16 -9.19
C ARG A 416 -27.23 12.86 -10.19
#